data_AF-A0AAD5R6Q4-F1
#
_entry.id   AF-A0AAD5R6Q4-F1
#
_cell.length_a   1.000
_cell.length_b   1.000
_cell.length_c   1.000
_cell.angle_alpha   90.00
_cell.angle_beta   90.00
_cell.angle_gamma   90.00
#
_symmetry.space_group_name_H-M   'P 1'
#
loop_
_entity.id
_entity.type
_entity.pdbx_description
1 polymer ?
#
loop_
_entity_poly.entity_id
_entity_poly.type
_entity_poly.pdbx_seq_one_letter_code
_entity_poly.pdbx_strand_id
1 'polypeptide(L)'
;MYTGVQSVYLSAPLPAAMSVTLYKRLPLLDESVCRQMFLVHQSSYSVLFQDYTPHAVWEWIEILLPNNTEECPPLQDTMWYSILTPLTELQMIYFSGEHDLVKLEHNQAYVLVGITGGVAVIALAISIFWGLNGSAFAN
;
A
#
# COMPACT_ATOMS: atom_id res chain seq x y z
N MET A 1 -18.50 -27.27 10.70
CA MET A 1 -17.36 -26.90 9.85
C MET A 1 -17.95 -26.41 8.54
N TYR A 2 -18.00 -25.10 8.31
CA TYR A 2 -18.58 -24.55 7.08
C TYR A 2 -17.71 -24.98 5.88
N THR A 3 -18.31 -25.75 4.98
CA THR A 3 -17.68 -26.09 3.70
C THR A 3 -17.66 -24.85 2.82
N GLY A 4 -16.52 -24.18 2.69
CA GLY A 4 -16.38 -23.02 1.80
C GLY A 4 -15.52 -21.87 2.32
N VAL A 5 -15.14 -21.86 3.60
CA VAL A 5 -14.23 -20.84 4.14
C VAL A 5 -12.78 -21.30 3.97
N GLN A 6 -12.00 -20.56 3.18
CA GLN A 6 -10.57 -20.82 2.96
C GLN A 6 -9.73 -19.71 3.59
N SER A 7 -8.83 -20.08 4.51
CA SER A 7 -7.87 -19.13 5.08
C SER A 7 -6.74 -18.84 4.08
N VAL A 8 -6.50 -17.57 3.78
CA VAL A 8 -5.34 -17.12 2.99
C VAL A 8 -4.45 -16.28 3.89
N TYR A 9 -3.17 -16.63 3.97
CA TYR A 9 -2.17 -15.87 4.71
C TYR A 9 -1.37 -14.98 3.75
N LEU A 10 -1.37 -13.69 4.01
CA LEU A 10 -0.59 -12.69 3.28
C LEU A 10 0.45 -12.11 4.23
N SER A 11 1.71 -12.11 3.81
CA SER A 11 2.82 -11.52 4.57
C SER A 11 3.58 -10.51 3.71
N ALA A 12 3.91 -9.37 4.30
CA ALA A 12 4.77 -8.39 3.67
C ALA A 12 6.22 -8.95 3.50
N PRO A 13 6.97 -8.47 2.49
CA PRO A 13 6.56 -7.51 1.47
C PRO A 13 5.68 -8.15 0.38
N LEU A 14 4.56 -7.51 0.08
CA LEU A 14 3.71 -7.89 -1.06
C LEU A 14 4.29 -7.30 -2.36
N PRO A 15 4.13 -7.96 -3.51
CA PRO A 15 4.42 -7.33 -4.80
C PRO A 15 3.64 -6.03 -4.98
N ALA A 16 4.23 -5.00 -5.61
CA ALA A 16 3.62 -3.68 -5.77
C ALA A 16 2.21 -3.76 -6.37
N ALA A 17 2.03 -4.50 -7.47
CA ALA A 17 0.71 -4.72 -8.09
C ALA A 17 -0.32 -5.34 -7.13
N MET A 18 0.11 -6.26 -6.25
CA MET A 18 -0.77 -6.92 -5.30
C MET A 18 -1.14 -6.00 -4.15
N SER A 19 -0.18 -5.26 -3.60
CA SER A 19 -0.41 -4.25 -2.55
C SER A 19 -1.37 -3.16 -3.03
N VAL A 20 -1.13 -2.61 -4.23
CA VAL A 20 -2.00 -1.61 -4.86
C VAL A 20 -3.39 -2.15 -5.05
N THR A 21 -3.53 -3.36 -5.59
CA THR A 21 -4.85 -3.97 -5.79
C THR A 21 -5.58 -4.16 -4.46
N LEU A 22 -4.88 -4.60 -3.42
CA LEU A 22 -5.46 -4.82 -2.10
C LEU A 22 -5.93 -3.50 -1.46
N TYR A 23 -5.04 -2.53 -1.29
CA TYR A 23 -5.34 -1.28 -0.58
C TYR A 23 -6.19 -0.30 -1.39
N LYS A 24 -6.12 -0.32 -2.74
CA LYS A 24 -7.01 0.50 -3.58
C LYS A 24 -8.41 -0.09 -3.70
N ARG A 25 -8.57 -1.41 -3.67
CA ARG A 25 -9.89 -2.04 -3.78
C ARG A 25 -10.60 -2.20 -2.45
N LEU A 26 -9.83 -2.27 -1.36
CA LEU A 26 -10.34 -2.37 0.00
C LEU A 26 -9.84 -1.17 0.84
N PRO A 27 -10.47 0.02 0.73
CA PRO A 27 -9.96 1.26 1.31
C PRO A 27 -9.96 1.32 2.85
N LEU A 28 -10.64 0.39 3.52
CA LEU A 28 -10.65 0.29 4.99
C LEU A 28 -9.53 -0.60 5.53
N LEU A 29 -8.79 -1.29 4.66
CA LEU A 29 -7.55 -1.93 5.08
C LEU A 29 -6.50 -0.86 5.32
N ASP A 30 -5.84 -0.94 6.46
CA ASP A 30 -4.82 0.02 6.87
C ASP A 30 -3.46 -0.66 6.84
N GLU A 31 -2.56 -0.13 6.01
CA GLU A 31 -1.19 -0.64 5.85
C GLU A 31 -0.34 -0.41 7.11
N SER A 32 -0.73 0.53 7.98
CA SER A 32 -0.03 0.81 9.24
C SER A 32 -0.26 -0.27 10.31
N VAL A 33 -1.28 -1.10 10.15
CA VAL A 33 -1.65 -2.13 11.13
C VAL A 33 -0.83 -3.41 10.90
N CYS A 34 -0.06 -3.83 11.90
CA CYS A 34 0.85 -4.97 11.81
C CYS A 34 0.17 -6.31 11.47
N ARG A 35 -1.07 -6.50 11.90
CA ARG A 35 -1.87 -7.69 11.61
C ARG A 35 -3.33 -7.28 11.49
N GLN A 36 -3.95 -7.63 10.37
CA GLN A 36 -5.36 -7.38 10.10
C GLN A 36 -6.01 -8.65 9.54
N MET A 37 -7.25 -8.90 9.91
CA MET A 37 -8.05 -10.00 9.37
C MET A 37 -9.31 -9.42 8.75
N PHE A 38 -9.62 -9.89 7.56
CA PHE A 38 -10.80 -9.49 6.82
C PHE A 38 -11.43 -10.72 6.21
N LEU A 39 -12.75 -10.70 6.08
CA LEU A 39 -13.50 -11.76 5.45
C LEU A 39 -14.06 -11.23 4.14
N VAL A 40 -13.89 -12.01 3.08
CA VAL A 40 -14.37 -11.67 1.74
C VAL A 40 -15.50 -12.62 1.39
N HIS A 41 -16.62 -12.06 0.97
CA HIS A 41 -17.75 -12.81 0.45
C HIS A 41 -18.34 -12.10 -0.76
N GLN A 42 -18.35 -12.79 -1.90
CA GLN A 42 -18.81 -12.26 -3.19
C GLN A 42 -18.08 -10.96 -3.58
N SER A 43 -18.76 -9.80 -3.49
CA SER A 43 -18.22 -8.47 -3.82
C SER A 43 -18.12 -7.55 -2.60
N SER A 44 -18.20 -8.12 -1.39
CA SER A 44 -18.15 -7.38 -0.14
C SER A 44 -17.08 -7.97 0.77
N TYR A 45 -16.54 -7.10 1.64
CA TYR A 45 -15.60 -7.50 2.67
C TYR A 45 -15.98 -6.89 4.01
N SER A 46 -15.65 -7.59 5.08
CA SER A 46 -15.75 -7.09 6.44
C SER A 46 -14.37 -7.12 7.07
N VAL A 47 -14.11 -6.24 8.03
CA VAL A 47 -12.81 -6.11 8.69
C VAL A 47 -13.00 -6.37 10.18
N LEU A 48 -12.18 -7.26 10.74
CA LEU A 48 -12.13 -7.52 12.17
C LEU A 48 -11.00 -6.69 12.78
N PHE A 49 -11.36 -5.72 13.62
CA PHE A 49 -10.41 -4.77 14.19
C PHE A 49 -9.78 -5.22 15.52
N GLN A 50 -10.30 -6.28 16.17
CA GLN A 50 -9.84 -6.75 17.49
C GLN A 50 -9.87 -8.29 17.63
N ASP A 51 -8.91 -8.84 18.38
CA ASP A 51 -8.75 -10.24 18.79
C ASP A 51 -8.78 -11.32 17.70
N TYR A 52 -7.59 -11.62 17.17
CA TYR A 52 -7.36 -12.67 16.17
C TYR A 52 -7.31 -14.10 16.75
N THR A 53 -8.20 -14.42 17.68
CA THR A 53 -8.30 -15.80 18.21
C THR A 53 -9.15 -16.67 17.28
N PRO A 54 -8.85 -17.97 17.13
CA PRO A 54 -9.66 -18.86 16.31
C PRO A 54 -11.15 -18.87 16.70
N HIS A 55 -11.44 -18.68 17.98
CA HIS A 55 -12.80 -18.60 18.49
C HIS A 55 -13.53 -17.31 18.05
N ALA A 56 -12.87 -16.15 18.17
CA ALA A 56 -13.44 -14.88 17.72
C ALA A 56 -13.69 -14.87 16.20
N VAL A 57 -12.81 -15.51 15.43
CA VAL A 57 -13.02 -15.69 13.99
C VAL A 57 -14.26 -16.53 13.70
N TRP A 58 -14.49 -17.61 14.44
CA TRP A 58 -15.68 -18.44 14.24
C TRP A 58 -16.97 -17.75 14.65
N GLU A 59 -16.97 -17.09 15.80
CA GLU A 59 -18.11 -16.29 16.25
C GLU A 59 -18.45 -15.20 15.23
N TRP A 60 -17.44 -14.54 14.68
CA TRP A 60 -17.62 -13.52 13.66
C TRP A 60 -18.19 -14.08 12.35
N ILE A 61 -17.73 -15.26 11.92
CA ILE A 61 -18.29 -15.96 10.75
C ILE A 61 -19.74 -16.35 11.00
N GLU A 62 -20.09 -16.85 12.18
CA GLU A 62 -21.46 -17.21 12.53
C GLU A 62 -22.40 -15.99 12.54
N ILE A 63 -21.91 -14.84 13.03
CA ILE A 63 -22.65 -13.57 12.99
C ILE A 63 -22.87 -13.09 11.56
N LEU A 64 -21.82 -13.15 10.72
CA LEU A 64 -21.86 -12.60 9.37
C LEU A 64 -22.54 -13.52 8.34
N LEU A 65 -22.50 -14.84 8.55
CA LEU A 65 -23.00 -15.88 7.64
C LEU A 65 -23.88 -16.88 8.42
N PRO A 66 -25.08 -16.47 8.87
CA PRO A 66 -25.96 -17.36 9.62
C PRO A 66 -26.45 -18.51 8.73
N ASN A 67 -26.48 -19.73 9.29
CA ASN A 67 -26.72 -21.01 8.59
C ASN A 67 -28.17 -21.25 8.13
N ASN A 68 -29.00 -20.23 7.94
CA ASN A 68 -30.41 -20.43 7.59
C ASN A 68 -30.54 -20.87 6.13
N THR A 69 -31.01 -22.11 5.96
CA THR A 69 -30.96 -22.93 4.76
C THR A 69 -32.01 -22.64 3.67
N GLU A 70 -32.70 -21.49 3.64
CA GLU A 70 -33.72 -21.28 2.59
C GLU A 70 -33.68 -19.93 1.88
N GLU A 71 -32.97 -18.93 2.40
CA GLU A 71 -32.82 -17.63 1.72
C GLU A 71 -31.53 -16.99 2.21
N CYS A 72 -30.78 -16.37 1.29
CA CYS A 72 -29.59 -15.58 1.63
C CYS A 72 -29.97 -14.65 2.80
N PRO A 73 -29.37 -14.81 3.99
CA PRO A 73 -29.69 -13.94 5.10
C PRO A 73 -29.39 -12.51 4.68
N PRO A 74 -30.22 -11.53 5.05
CA PRO A 74 -29.91 -10.13 4.76
C PRO A 74 -28.55 -9.86 5.39
N LEU A 75 -27.55 -9.58 4.56
CA LEU A 75 -26.24 -9.15 5.07
C LEU A 75 -26.53 -8.01 6.04
N GLN A 76 -25.95 -8.07 7.23
CA GLN A 76 -26.10 -6.97 8.17
C GLN A 76 -25.33 -5.78 7.57
N ASP A 77 -26.05 -4.94 6.81
CA ASP A 77 -25.51 -3.92 5.89
C ASP A 77 -24.51 -2.97 6.56
N THR A 78 -24.53 -2.89 7.90
CA THR A 78 -23.62 -2.05 8.68
C THR A 78 -22.20 -2.61 8.84
N MET A 79 -21.97 -3.89 8.54
CA MET A 79 -20.66 -4.55 8.78
C MET A 79 -19.96 -5.01 7.48
N TRP A 80 -20.59 -4.80 6.33
CA TRP A 80 -20.06 -5.17 5.03
C TRP A 80 -19.74 -3.92 4.20
N TYR A 81 -18.55 -3.92 3.62
CA TYR A 81 -18.07 -2.86 2.75
C TYR A 81 -17.93 -3.39 1.33
N SER A 82 -18.38 -2.64 0.34
CA SER A 82 -18.24 -3.04 -1.05
C SER A 82 -16.78 -3.01 -1.49
N ILE A 83 -16.33 -4.07 -2.16
CA ILE A 83 -15.04 -4.10 -2.85
C ILE A 83 -15.16 -3.20 -4.08
N LEU A 84 -14.23 -2.26 -4.22
CA LEU A 84 -14.24 -1.35 -5.36
C LEU A 84 -13.95 -2.10 -6.67
N THR A 85 -14.35 -1.47 -7.77
CA THR A 85 -14.17 -1.99 -9.13
C THR A 85 -12.73 -2.42 -9.38
N PRO A 86 -12.51 -3.45 -10.22
CA PRO A 86 -11.17 -3.86 -10.58
C PRO A 86 -10.44 -2.68 -11.22
N LEU A 87 -9.18 -2.49 -10.83
CA LEU A 87 -8.33 -1.50 -11.47
C LEU A 87 -8.16 -1.88 -12.94
N THR A 88 -8.32 -0.90 -13.82
CA THR A 88 -7.97 -1.05 -15.23
C THR A 88 -6.45 -1.25 -15.37
N GLU A 89 -6.00 -1.84 -16.47
CA GLU A 89 -4.56 -2.08 -16.70
C GLU A 89 -3.73 -0.79 -16.56
N LEU A 90 -4.23 0.33 -17.10
CA LEU A 90 -3.56 1.63 -17.00
C LEU A 90 -3.46 2.13 -15.56
N GLN A 91 -4.53 1.98 -14.77
CA GLN A 91 -4.51 2.35 -13.35
C GLN A 91 -3.57 1.46 -12.55
N MET A 92 -3.52 0.16 -12.85
CA MET A 92 -2.61 -0.76 -12.19
C MET A 92 -1.16 -0.39 -12.46
N ILE A 93 -0.80 -0.09 -13.72
CA ILE A 93 0.56 0.33 -14.10
C ILE A 93 0.92 1.65 -13.40
N TYR A 94 0.02 2.65 -13.44
CA TYR A 94 0.24 3.94 -12.81
C TYR A 94 0.48 3.83 -11.30
N PHE A 95 -0.43 3.15 -10.58
CA PHE A 95 -0.34 3.02 -9.13
C PHE A 95 0.80 2.10 -8.68
N SER A 96 1.10 1.04 -9.44
CA SER A 96 2.29 0.21 -9.17
C SER A 96 3.56 1.03 -9.33
N GLY A 97 3.62 1.88 -10.36
CA GLY A 97 4.73 2.81 -10.57
C GLY A 97 4.87 3.82 -9.43
N GLU A 98 3.78 4.45 -8.98
CA GLU A 98 3.80 5.34 -7.82
C GLU A 98 4.30 4.61 -6.56
N HIS A 99 3.84 3.38 -6.31
CA HIS A 99 4.25 2.62 -5.14
C HIS A 99 5.76 2.34 -5.13
N ASP A 100 6.32 1.98 -6.28
CA ASP A 100 7.78 1.79 -6.42
C ASP A 100 8.54 3.11 -6.31
N LEU A 101 7.98 4.21 -6.81
CA LEU A 101 8.58 5.54 -6.73
C LEU A 101 8.58 6.10 -5.31
N VAL A 102 7.51 5.94 -4.52
CA VAL A 102 7.48 6.36 -3.11
C VAL A 102 8.55 5.64 -2.29
N LYS A 103 8.78 4.35 -2.58
CA LYS A 103 9.87 3.58 -1.96
C LYS A 103 11.26 4.12 -2.31
N LEU A 104 11.42 4.68 -3.51
CA LEU A 104 12.65 5.31 -3.97
C LEU A 104 12.80 6.75 -3.45
N GLU A 105 11.70 7.50 -3.33
CA GLU A 105 11.68 8.87 -2.80
C GLU A 105 12.09 8.91 -1.33
N HIS A 106 11.69 7.89 -0.55
CA HIS A 106 12.16 7.74 0.83
C HIS A 106 13.64 7.32 0.94
N ASN A 107 14.29 6.99 -0.17
CA ASN A 107 15.68 6.57 -0.16
C ASN A 107 16.62 7.78 -0.10
N GLN A 108 17.20 8.02 1.08
CA GLN A 108 18.15 9.11 1.36
C GLN A 108 19.34 9.16 0.38
N ALA A 109 19.64 8.06 -0.30
CA ALA A 109 20.66 8.00 -1.33
C ALA A 109 20.42 8.99 -2.49
N TYR A 110 19.17 9.22 -2.91
CA TYR A 110 18.88 10.16 -4.00
C TYR A 110 19.10 11.61 -3.59
N VAL A 111 18.74 11.97 -2.35
CA VAL A 111 19.02 13.29 -1.78
C VAL A 111 20.52 13.53 -1.70
N LEU A 112 21.29 12.52 -1.29
CA LEU A 112 22.74 12.60 -1.22
C LEU A 112 23.40 12.82 -2.59
N VAL A 113 22.93 12.13 -3.63
CA VAL A 113 23.41 12.34 -5.01
C VAL A 113 23.06 13.75 -5.51
N GLY A 114 21.86 14.24 -5.20
CA GLY A 114 21.46 15.61 -5.54
C GLY A 114 22.33 16.68 -4.87
N ILE A 115 22.60 16.54 -3.57
CA ILE A 115 23.45 17.47 -2.82
C ILE A 115 24.89 17.44 -3.33
N THR A 116 25.47 16.25 -3.50
CA THR A 116 26.86 16.10 -3.97
C THR A 116 27.04 16.67 -5.38
N GLY A 117 26.10 16.41 -6.30
CA GLY A 117 26.10 17.00 -7.63
C GLY A 117 25.96 18.53 -7.60
N GLY A 118 25.02 19.07 -6.82
CA GLY A 118 24.80 20.51 -6.69
C GLY A 118 26.01 21.24 -6.11
N VAL A 119 26.61 20.71 -5.05
CA VAL A 119 27.83 21.28 -4.42
C VAL A 119 29.00 21.25 -5.40
N ALA A 120 29.16 20.17 -6.17
CA ALA A 120 30.23 20.07 -7.17
C ALA A 120 30.08 21.15 -8.26
N VAL A 121 28.86 21.41 -8.75
CA VAL A 121 28.60 22.45 -9.76
C VAL A 121 28.88 23.85 -9.19
N ILE A 122 28.45 24.12 -7.95
CA ILE A 122 28.71 25.41 -7.28
C ILE A 122 30.22 25.63 -7.10
N ALA A 123 30.94 24.63 -6.60
CA ALA A 123 32.39 24.68 -6.41
C ALA A 123 33.13 24.91 -7.74
N LEU A 124 32.67 24.27 -8.82
CA LEU A 124 33.21 24.45 -10.16
C LEU A 124 32.99 25.89 -10.64
N ALA A 125 31.78 26.44 -10.47
CA ALA A 125 31.50 27.83 -10.85
C ALA A 125 32.38 28.83 -10.08
N ILE A 126 32.52 28.66 -8.76
CA ILE A 126 33.40 29.49 -7.92
C ILE A 126 34.84 29.40 -8.41
N SER A 127 35.32 28.19 -8.74
CA SER A 127 36.68 27.98 -9.25
C SER A 127 36.94 28.71 -10.57
N ILE A 128 35.96 28.74 -11.47
CA ILE A 128 36.05 29.51 -12.73
C ILE A 128 36.10 31.01 -12.44
N PHE A 129 35.18 31.55 -11.64
CA PHE A 129 35.12 32.98 -11.36
C PHE A 129 36.35 33.49 -10.58
N TRP A 130 36.86 32.70 -9.64
CA TRP A 130 38.11 33.02 -8.94
C TRP A 130 39.34 32.88 -9.84
N GLY A 131 39.40 31.86 -10.70
CA GLY A 131 40.47 31.70 -11.69
C GLY A 131 40.54 32.86 -12.68
N LEU A 132 39.39 33.37 -13.13
CA LEU A 132 39.32 34.52 -14.04
C LEU A 132 39.75 35.83 -13.36
N ASN A 133 39.33 36.09 -12.11
CA ASN A 133 39.77 37.27 -11.36
C ASN A 133 41.26 37.21 -10.95
N GLY A 134 41.82 36.02 -10.71
CA GLY A 134 43.25 35.85 -10.44
C GLY A 134 44.13 36.09 -11.67
N SER A 135 43.65 35.76 -12.88
CA SER A 135 44.37 35.98 -14.13
C SER A 135 44.40 37.46 -14.60
N ALA A 136 43.53 38.31 -14.05
CA ALA A 136 43.46 39.74 -14.38
C ALA A 136 44.51 40.60 -13.65
N PHE A 137 45.31 40.03 -12.74
CA PHE A 137 46.39 40.73 -12.02
C PHE A 137 47.79 40.22 -12.37
N ALA A 138 47.92 39.42 -13.44
CA ALA A 138 49.20 38.86 -13.88
C ALA A 138 49.83 39.59 -15.09
N ASN A 139 49.37 40.80 -15.44
CA ASN A 139 50.07 41.67 -16.40
C ASN A 139 49.83 43.15 -16.12
#